data_AF-A0A843BN51-F1
#
_entry.id   AF-A0A843BN51-F1
#
_cell.length_a   1.000
_cell.length_b   1.000
_cell.length_c   1.000
_cell.angle_alpha   90.00
_cell.angle_beta   90.00
_cell.angle_gamma   90.00
#
_symmetry.space_group_name_H-M   'P 1'
#
loop_
_entity.id
_entity.type
_entity.pdbx_description
1 polymer ?
#
loop_
_entity_poly.entity_id
_entity_poly.type
_entity_poly.pdbx_seq_one_letter_code
_entity_poly.pdbx_strand_id
1 'polypeptide(L)'
;MKEETDDVIDLGFEDYKKAMKIFNDEELPTKDPQELHWREQQILAQRMFDDGHTIQAVIILHGLIEIELNRIWIMMLICKSNGDIEKVDLKERHYLDLVEYFEKEKILEEKMIIDLKEFNQLRNRLSHNLYGIKQRTPHKTELKNKFELGLLVSGSLPVLELKYLHDQGKNNAFAKRFFEALQEESEKELEEKYGDKLL
;
A
#
# COMPACT_ATOMS: atom_id res chain seq x y z
N MET A 1 7.01 29.44 35.33
CA MET A 1 6.59 28.80 34.07
C MET A 1 6.08 27.42 34.44
N LYS A 2 4.85 27.06 34.05
CA LYS A 2 4.34 25.71 34.27
C LYS A 2 5.05 24.80 33.26
N GLU A 3 5.70 23.75 33.74
CA GLU A 3 6.20 22.66 32.91
C GLU A 3 5.01 22.00 32.21
N GLU A 4 4.95 22.08 30.89
CA GLU A 4 4.07 21.25 30.07
C GLU A 4 4.54 19.80 30.24
N THR A 5 3.72 19.00 30.91
CA THR A 5 3.93 17.55 31.02
C THR A 5 3.87 16.94 29.63
N ASP A 6 5.01 16.40 29.18
CA ASP A 6 5.13 15.55 27.99
C ASP A 6 4.02 14.49 28.00
N ASP A 7 3.12 14.57 27.02
CA ASP A 7 2.11 13.56 26.70
C ASP A 7 2.83 12.25 26.30
N VAL A 8 3.05 11.36 27.26
CA VAL A 8 3.51 10.00 27.01
C VAL A 8 2.41 9.23 26.29
N ILE A 9 2.68 8.83 25.04
CA ILE A 9 1.78 8.03 24.21
C ILE A 9 1.65 6.62 24.82
N ASP A 10 0.42 6.24 25.19
CA ASP A 10 0.07 4.88 25.62
C ASP A 10 0.24 3.88 24.44
N LEU A 11 0.91 2.75 24.68
CA LEU A 11 1.43 1.86 23.62
C LEU A 11 0.41 0.81 23.11
N GLY A 12 -0.85 0.88 23.55
CA GLY A 12 -2.04 0.53 22.73
C GLY A 12 -2.29 -0.94 22.35
N PHE A 13 -1.69 -1.94 23.01
CA PHE A 13 -1.94 -3.36 22.66
C PHE A 13 -3.40 -3.82 22.92
N GLU A 14 -4.04 -3.28 23.95
CA GLU A 14 -5.46 -3.55 24.28
C GLU A 14 -6.40 -2.93 23.24
N ASP A 15 -6.01 -1.77 22.74
CA ASP A 15 -6.83 -1.02 21.80
C ASP A 15 -6.64 -1.48 20.35
N TYR A 16 -5.50 -2.10 20.01
CA TYR A 16 -5.33 -2.90 18.79
C TYR A 16 -6.43 -3.97 18.64
N LYS A 17 -6.74 -4.69 19.73
CA LYS A 17 -7.82 -5.70 19.72
C LYS A 17 -9.21 -5.07 19.55
N LYS A 18 -9.40 -3.84 20.03
CA LYS A 18 -10.66 -3.09 19.86
C LYS A 18 -10.83 -2.57 18.43
N ALA A 19 -9.77 -2.02 17.82
CA ALA A 19 -9.78 -1.56 16.44
C ALA A 19 -10.11 -2.70 15.45
N MET A 20 -9.51 -3.88 15.67
CA MET A 20 -9.84 -5.10 14.91
C MET A 20 -11.29 -5.56 15.05
N LYS A 21 -11.97 -5.23 16.16
CA LYS A 21 -13.37 -5.57 16.38
C LYS A 21 -14.31 -4.63 15.61
N ILE A 22 -14.03 -3.32 15.62
CA ILE A 22 -14.79 -2.31 14.87
C ILE A 22 -14.75 -2.59 13.36
N PHE A 23 -13.60 -3.04 12.88
CA PHE A 23 -13.39 -3.38 11.48
C PHE A 23 -14.26 -4.55 10.98
N ASN A 24 -14.57 -5.52 11.84
CA ASN A 24 -15.41 -6.66 11.48
C ASN A 24 -16.91 -6.32 11.42
N ASP A 25 -17.32 -5.16 11.95
CA ASP A 25 -18.72 -4.79 12.12
C ASP A 25 -19.23 -3.83 11.00
N GLU A 26 -18.36 -3.26 10.16
CA GLU A 26 -18.76 -2.37 9.05
C GLU A 26 -18.71 -3.08 7.68
N GLU A 27 -19.88 -3.38 7.11
CA GLU A 27 -19.98 -3.84 5.70
C GLU A 27 -19.65 -2.70 4.73
N LEU A 28 -18.60 -2.86 3.92
CA LEU A 28 -18.17 -1.88 2.92
C LEU A 28 -18.61 -2.25 1.49
N PRO A 29 -18.90 -1.24 0.64
CA PRO A 29 -19.53 -1.43 -0.66
C PRO A 29 -18.48 -1.65 -1.77
N THR A 30 -17.84 -2.82 -1.82
CA THR A 30 -17.10 -3.26 -3.02
C THR A 30 -17.22 -4.79 -3.19
N LYS A 31 -17.09 -5.29 -4.43
CA LYS A 31 -17.28 -6.71 -4.79
C LYS A 31 -15.98 -7.46 -5.06
N ASP A 32 -14.82 -6.79 -5.10
CA ASP A 32 -13.52 -7.45 -5.27
C ASP A 32 -12.86 -7.65 -3.89
N PRO A 33 -12.75 -8.88 -3.37
CA PRO A 33 -12.21 -9.16 -2.05
C PRO A 33 -10.77 -8.67 -1.81
N GLN A 34 -9.94 -8.55 -2.86
CA GLN A 34 -8.55 -8.10 -2.73
C GLN A 34 -8.45 -6.58 -2.63
N GLU A 35 -9.20 -5.86 -3.47
CA GLU A 35 -9.29 -4.39 -3.41
C GLU A 35 -10.03 -3.93 -2.14
N LEU A 36 -11.02 -4.70 -1.69
CA LEU A 36 -11.69 -4.55 -0.39
C LEU A 36 -10.64 -4.55 0.72
N HIS A 37 -9.86 -5.64 0.81
CA HIS A 37 -8.91 -5.81 1.90
C HIS A 37 -7.87 -4.69 1.94
N TRP A 38 -7.32 -4.27 0.80
CA TRP A 38 -6.33 -3.18 0.77
C TRP A 38 -6.88 -1.83 1.24
N ARG A 39 -8.01 -1.40 0.68
CA ARG A 39 -8.61 -0.09 1.01
C ARG A 39 -9.09 -0.05 2.45
N GLU A 40 -9.64 -1.16 2.91
CA GLU A 40 -10.04 -1.32 4.30
C GLU A 40 -8.84 -1.20 5.24
N GLN A 41 -7.71 -1.88 4.95
CA GLN A 41 -6.52 -1.80 5.79
C GLN A 41 -5.93 -0.38 5.83
N GLN A 42 -6.08 0.43 4.77
CA GLN A 42 -5.73 1.86 4.81
C GLN A 42 -6.66 2.66 5.72
N ILE A 43 -7.98 2.44 5.63
CA ILE A 43 -8.97 3.08 6.51
C ILE A 43 -8.71 2.69 7.96
N LEU A 44 -8.41 1.43 8.23
CA LEU A 44 -8.02 0.93 9.54
C LEU A 44 -6.77 1.63 10.05
N ALA A 45 -5.71 1.70 9.25
CA ALA A 45 -4.48 2.41 9.63
C ALA A 45 -4.77 3.88 9.97
N GLN A 46 -5.57 4.58 9.16
CA GLN A 46 -5.95 5.97 9.43
C GLN A 46 -6.75 6.10 10.75
N ARG A 47 -7.78 5.27 10.96
CA ARG A 47 -8.56 5.27 12.21
C ARG A 47 -7.69 5.00 13.43
N MET A 48 -6.81 4.00 13.34
CA MET A 48 -5.87 3.67 14.40
C MET A 48 -4.92 4.84 14.70
N PHE A 49 -4.48 5.56 13.68
CA PHE A 49 -3.65 6.74 13.87
C PHE A 49 -4.42 7.86 14.59
N ASP A 50 -5.65 8.14 14.16
CA ASP A 50 -6.51 9.16 14.76
C ASP A 50 -6.87 8.86 16.21
N ASP A 51 -7.03 7.58 16.56
CA ASP A 51 -7.30 7.08 17.92
C ASP A 51 -6.03 7.02 18.81
N GLY A 52 -4.86 7.37 18.27
CA GLY A 52 -3.60 7.42 19.02
C GLY A 52 -2.76 6.13 18.96
N HIS A 53 -3.22 5.08 18.27
CA HIS A 53 -2.49 3.83 18.04
C HIS A 53 -1.44 3.98 16.92
N THR A 54 -0.56 4.97 17.08
CA THR A 54 0.31 5.45 16.00
C THR A 54 1.30 4.39 15.53
N ILE A 55 1.88 3.61 16.44
CA ILE A 55 2.89 2.62 16.06
C ILE A 55 2.26 1.51 15.22
N GLN A 56 1.11 1.00 15.64
CA GLN A 56 0.38 -0.02 14.92
C GLN A 56 -0.11 0.50 13.57
N ALA A 57 -0.64 1.73 13.51
CA ALA A 57 -1.03 2.38 12.27
C ALA A 57 0.14 2.46 11.27
N VAL A 58 1.32 2.87 11.73
CA VAL A 58 2.53 2.93 10.89
C VAL A 58 3.00 1.54 10.45
N ILE A 59 2.93 0.53 11.31
CA ILE A 59 3.31 -0.85 10.96
C ILE A 59 2.36 -1.42 9.90
N ILE A 60 1.04 -1.27 10.07
CA ILE A 60 0.03 -1.74 9.10
C ILE A 60 0.26 -1.05 7.75
N LEU A 61 0.36 0.27 7.76
CA LEU A 61 0.56 1.05 6.53
C LEU A 61 1.88 0.71 5.84
N HIS A 62 2.96 0.45 6.61
CA HIS A 62 4.25 0.00 6.06
C HIS A 62 4.14 -1.37 5.38
N GLY A 63 3.44 -2.32 6.00
CA GLY A 63 3.18 -3.64 5.42
C GLY A 63 2.34 -3.56 4.14
N LEU A 64 1.32 -2.70 4.10
CA LEU A 64 0.52 -2.48 2.88
C LEU A 64 1.38 -1.95 1.73
N ILE A 65 2.24 -0.97 2.00
CA ILE A 65 3.16 -0.45 0.99
C ILE A 65 4.11 -1.55 0.52
N GLU A 66 4.64 -2.38 1.42
CA GLU A 66 5.53 -3.50 1.04
C GLU A 66 4.84 -4.52 0.14
N ILE A 67 3.58 -4.86 0.43
CA ILE A 67 2.76 -5.77 -0.39
C ILE A 67 2.54 -5.17 -1.78
N GLU A 68 2.14 -3.89 -1.88
CA GLU A 68 1.91 -3.23 -3.16
C GLU A 68 3.19 -3.12 -3.99
N LEU A 69 4.33 -2.78 -3.36
CA LEU A 69 5.63 -2.76 -4.05
C LEU A 69 6.02 -4.15 -4.57
N ASN A 70 5.80 -5.20 -3.79
CA ASN A 70 6.04 -6.59 -4.23
C ASN A 70 5.14 -6.95 -5.41
N ARG A 71 3.85 -6.61 -5.35
CA ARG A 71 2.89 -6.87 -6.44
C ARG A 71 3.32 -6.21 -7.74
N ILE A 72 3.65 -4.91 -7.71
CA ILE A 72 4.15 -4.19 -8.88
C ILE A 72 5.43 -4.84 -9.40
N TRP A 73 6.36 -5.18 -8.50
CA TRP A 73 7.62 -5.81 -8.88
C TRP A 73 7.43 -7.16 -9.57
N ILE A 74 6.55 -8.03 -9.04
CA ILE A 74 6.20 -9.32 -9.66
C ILE A 74 5.57 -9.09 -11.04
N MET A 75 4.61 -8.16 -11.14
CA MET A 75 3.97 -7.82 -12.42
C MET A 75 4.99 -7.39 -13.46
N MET A 76 5.97 -6.59 -13.05
CA MET A 76 7.07 -6.17 -13.91
C MET A 76 7.97 -7.32 -14.35
N LEU A 77 8.25 -8.30 -13.48
CA LEU A 77 9.03 -9.48 -13.86
C LEU A 77 8.28 -10.34 -14.89
N ILE A 78 6.97 -10.54 -14.69
CA ILE A 78 6.12 -11.26 -15.65
C ILE A 78 6.10 -10.53 -16.99
N CYS A 79 5.99 -9.20 -16.98
CA CYS A 79 6.11 -8.40 -18.20
C CYS A 79 7.49 -8.60 -18.85
N LYS A 80 8.59 -8.50 -18.10
CA LYS A 80 9.96 -8.70 -18.61
C LYS A 80 10.16 -10.10 -19.20
N SER A 81 9.45 -11.11 -18.71
CA SER A 81 9.45 -12.48 -19.26
C SER A 81 8.42 -12.71 -20.38
N ASN A 82 7.70 -11.69 -20.83
CA ASN A 82 6.59 -11.79 -21.79
C ASN A 82 5.47 -12.76 -21.35
N GLY A 83 5.28 -12.92 -20.04
CA GLY A 83 4.27 -13.80 -19.45
C GLY A 83 4.76 -15.23 -19.21
N ASP A 84 6.04 -15.52 -19.39
CA ASP A 84 6.64 -16.81 -19.05
C ASP A 84 6.96 -16.84 -17.54
N ILE A 85 6.01 -17.35 -16.76
CA ILE A 85 6.08 -17.35 -15.28
C ILE A 85 7.18 -18.30 -14.77
N GLU A 86 7.47 -19.39 -15.49
CA GLU A 86 8.49 -20.36 -15.09
C GLU A 86 9.90 -19.75 -15.06
N LYS A 87 10.11 -18.64 -15.76
CA LYS A 87 11.37 -17.88 -15.80
C LYS A 87 11.46 -16.77 -14.74
N VAL A 88 10.43 -16.60 -13.91
CA VAL A 88 10.34 -15.52 -12.93
C VAL A 88 10.68 -16.04 -11.53
N ASP A 89 11.65 -15.42 -10.86
CA ASP A 89 11.89 -15.66 -9.43
C ASP A 89 10.84 -14.89 -8.60
N LEU A 90 9.80 -15.60 -8.17
CA LEU A 90 8.66 -15.06 -7.42
C LEU A 90 8.93 -14.93 -5.90
N LYS A 91 10.19 -14.93 -5.48
CA LYS A 91 10.52 -14.71 -4.06
C LYS A 91 10.23 -13.27 -3.67
N GLU A 92 9.40 -13.11 -2.64
CA GLU A 92 9.12 -11.83 -2.02
C GLU A 92 10.42 -11.12 -1.62
N ARG A 93 10.42 -9.79 -1.79
CA ARG A 93 11.52 -8.92 -1.40
C ARG A 93 11.12 -8.04 -0.24
N HIS A 94 12.12 -7.66 0.54
CA HIS A 94 11.94 -6.71 1.63
C HIS A 94 11.76 -5.29 1.10
N TYR A 95 11.06 -4.47 1.87
CA TYR A 95 10.70 -3.10 1.54
C TYR A 95 11.84 -2.27 0.95
N LEU A 96 13.00 -2.23 1.61
CA LEU A 96 14.12 -1.40 1.14
C LEU A 96 14.72 -1.91 -0.16
N ASP A 97 14.82 -3.23 -0.34
CA ASP A 97 15.31 -3.83 -1.59
C ASP A 97 14.40 -3.46 -2.77
N LEU A 98 13.09 -3.40 -2.54
CA LEU A 98 12.10 -2.96 -3.53
C LEU A 98 12.27 -1.47 -3.85
N VAL A 99 12.34 -0.62 -2.83
CA VAL A 99 12.51 0.83 -3.03
C VAL A 99 13.79 1.14 -3.81
N GLU A 100 14.90 0.48 -3.48
CA GLU A 100 16.18 0.62 -4.20
C GLU A 100 16.09 0.10 -5.65
N TYR A 101 15.38 -1.01 -5.87
CA TYR A 101 15.11 -1.52 -7.21
C TYR A 101 14.34 -0.49 -8.05
N PHE A 102 13.25 0.05 -7.50
CA PHE A 102 12.40 1.02 -8.19
C PHE A 102 13.12 2.34 -8.49
N GLU A 103 14.01 2.78 -7.60
CA GLU A 103 14.89 3.93 -7.79
C GLU A 103 15.88 3.69 -8.93
N LYS A 104 16.57 2.54 -8.92
CA LYS A 104 17.57 2.19 -9.92
C LYS A 104 16.98 2.06 -11.32
N GLU A 105 15.81 1.44 -11.42
CA GLU A 105 15.09 1.25 -12.70
C GLU A 105 14.32 2.51 -13.14
N LYS A 106 14.34 3.59 -12.33
CA LYS A 106 13.65 4.87 -12.59
C LYS A 106 12.15 4.72 -12.84
N ILE A 107 11.51 3.81 -12.10
CA ILE A 107 10.07 3.53 -12.22
C ILE A 107 9.27 4.50 -11.36
N LEU A 108 9.73 4.72 -10.13
CA LEU A 108 9.13 5.68 -9.21
C LEU A 108 9.81 7.04 -9.35
N GLU A 109 9.02 8.10 -9.15
CA GLU A 109 9.55 9.46 -9.10
C GLU A 109 10.49 9.62 -7.89
N GLU A 110 11.53 10.44 -8.02
CA GLU A 110 12.53 10.67 -6.97
C GLU A 110 11.88 11.09 -5.64
N LYS A 111 10.86 11.94 -5.69
CA LYS A 111 10.09 12.35 -4.53
C LYS A 111 9.44 11.15 -3.81
N MET A 112 8.82 10.25 -4.57
CA MET A 112 8.16 9.06 -4.01
C MET A 112 9.17 8.11 -3.36
N ILE A 113 10.37 7.98 -3.93
CA ILE A 113 11.47 7.22 -3.32
C ILE A 113 11.90 7.83 -1.98
N ILE A 114 12.04 9.16 -1.92
CA ILE A 114 12.37 9.87 -0.68
C ILE A 114 11.27 9.61 0.36
N ASP A 115 10.00 9.79 0.00
CA ASP A 115 8.86 9.59 0.90
C ASP A 115 8.82 8.15 1.44
N LEU A 116 9.05 7.14 0.58
CA LEU A 116 9.14 5.73 0.98
C LEU A 116 10.28 5.45 1.96
N LYS A 117 11.46 6.05 1.74
CA LYS A 117 12.64 5.91 2.63
C LYS A 117 12.39 6.59 3.97
N GLU A 118 11.80 7.79 3.97
CA GLU A 118 11.44 8.51 5.19
C GLU A 118 10.39 7.75 6.02
N PHE A 119 9.40 7.16 5.35
CA PHE A 119 8.36 6.37 6.00
C PHE A 119 8.93 5.09 6.65
N ASN A 120 9.86 4.40 5.99
CA ASN A 120 10.57 3.27 6.58
C ASN A 120 11.42 3.67 7.80
N GLN A 121 12.08 4.83 7.75
CA GLN A 121 12.81 5.36 8.92
C GLN A 121 11.87 5.67 10.09
N LEU A 122 10.65 6.16 9.82
CA LEU A 122 9.64 6.37 10.85
C LEU A 122 9.24 5.04 11.49
N ARG A 123 8.90 4.04 10.67
CA ARG A 123 8.53 2.69 11.13
C ARG A 123 9.62 2.07 12.00
N ASN A 124 10.89 2.11 11.56
CA ASN A 124 11.99 1.56 12.33
C ASN A 124 12.18 2.28 13.68
N ARG A 125 12.09 3.62 13.70
CA ARG A 125 12.15 4.40 14.95
C ARG A 125 11.07 3.97 15.94
N LEU A 126 9.83 3.87 15.48
CA LEU A 126 8.69 3.51 16.32
C LEU A 126 8.77 2.05 16.81
N SER A 127 9.17 1.11 15.94
CA SER A 127 9.38 -0.28 16.32
C SER A 127 10.51 -0.45 17.34
N HIS A 128 11.63 0.27 17.18
CA HIS A 128 12.72 0.24 18.16
C HIS A 128 12.28 0.75 19.54
N ASN A 129 11.40 1.76 19.58
CA ASN A 129 10.80 2.23 20.84
C ASN A 129 9.93 1.15 21.51
N LEU A 130 9.20 0.31 20.75
CA LEU A 130 8.48 -0.85 21.30
C LEU A 130 9.43 -1.86 21.96
N TYR A 131 10.63 -2.04 21.39
CA TYR A 131 11.66 -2.94 21.94
C TYR A 131 12.49 -2.30 23.06
N GLY A 132 12.08 -1.13 23.58
CA GLY A 132 12.76 -0.45 24.68
C GLY A 132 14.06 0.26 24.30
N ILE A 133 14.39 0.34 23.01
CA ILE A 133 15.53 1.12 22.50
C ILE A 133 15.05 2.57 22.38
N LYS A 134 15.40 3.41 23.36
CA LYS A 134 14.98 4.83 23.41
C LYS A 134 15.51 5.62 22.22
N GLN A 135 14.69 5.80 21.20
CA GLN A 135 14.89 6.75 20.13
C GLN A 135 13.92 7.93 20.30
N ARG A 136 14.38 9.14 19.95
CA ARG A 136 13.54 10.34 20.08
C ARG A 136 12.31 10.20 19.20
N THR A 137 11.12 10.17 19.82
CA THR A 137 9.86 10.16 19.11
C THR A 137 9.70 11.49 18.34
N PRO A 138 9.28 11.47 17.07
CA PRO A 138 8.98 12.70 16.32
C PRO A 138 7.91 13.54 17.01
N HIS A 139 7.91 14.86 16.77
CA HIS A 139 6.83 15.72 17.24
C HIS A 139 5.49 15.32 16.59
N LYS A 140 4.37 15.51 17.29
CA LYS A 140 3.02 15.11 16.83
C LYS A 140 2.70 15.57 15.40
N THR A 141 3.05 16.80 15.05
CA THR A 141 2.87 17.35 13.70
C THR A 141 3.73 16.64 12.66
N GLU A 142 5.01 16.36 12.96
CA GLU A 142 5.91 15.64 12.05
C GLU A 142 5.43 14.20 11.83
N LEU A 143 4.97 13.56 12.91
CA LEU A 143 4.43 12.21 12.89
C LEU A 143 3.19 12.11 11.99
N LYS A 144 2.25 13.05 12.15
CA LYS A 144 1.04 13.15 11.31
C LYS A 144 1.39 13.37 9.85
N ASN A 145 2.26 14.33 9.53
CA ASN A 145 2.65 14.61 8.15
C ASN A 145 3.29 13.39 7.48
N LYS A 146 4.18 12.68 8.18
CA LYS A 146 4.83 11.48 7.65
C LYS A 146 3.86 10.32 7.46
N PHE A 147 2.87 10.19 8.34
CA PHE A 147 1.82 9.19 8.19
C PHE A 147 0.90 9.50 6.99
N GLU A 148 0.48 10.75 6.83
CA GLU A 148 -0.31 11.20 5.68
C GLU A 148 0.45 11.01 4.35
N LEU A 149 1.76 11.24 4.33
CA LEU A 149 2.62 10.91 3.19
C LEU A 149 2.59 9.40 2.88
N GLY A 150 2.68 8.54 3.90
CA GLY A 150 2.55 7.09 3.74
C GLY A 150 1.21 6.67 3.12
N LEU A 151 0.10 7.31 3.53
CA LEU A 151 -1.23 7.04 2.96
C LEU A 151 -1.33 7.46 1.51
N LEU A 152 -0.83 8.65 1.17
CA LEU A 152 -0.81 9.15 -0.20
C LEU A 152 0.02 8.24 -1.13
N VAL A 153 1.17 7.79 -0.65
CA VAL A 153 2.03 6.84 -1.38
C VAL A 153 1.31 5.51 -1.58
N SER A 154 0.77 4.93 -0.50
CA SER A 154 0.04 3.66 -0.59
C SER A 154 -1.14 3.75 -1.57
N GLY A 155 -1.90 4.84 -1.55
CA GLY A 155 -3.02 5.10 -2.46
C GLY A 155 -2.63 5.28 -3.95
N SER A 156 -1.37 5.60 -4.24
CA SER A 156 -0.91 5.85 -5.62
C SER A 156 -0.21 4.67 -6.28
N LEU A 157 0.31 3.71 -5.48
CA LEU A 157 1.01 2.52 -5.99
C LEU A 157 0.17 1.66 -6.96
N PRO A 158 -1.13 1.37 -6.73
CA PRO A 158 -1.91 0.56 -7.67
C PRO A 158 -2.02 1.16 -9.08
N VAL A 159 -2.04 2.50 -9.19
CA VAL A 159 -2.10 3.20 -10.48
C VAL A 159 -0.80 3.03 -11.28
N LEU A 160 0.31 2.84 -10.57
CA LEU A 160 1.64 2.67 -11.14
C LEU A 160 1.77 1.34 -11.89
N GLU A 161 1.14 0.27 -11.38
CA GLU A 161 1.05 -1.03 -12.06
C GLU A 161 0.35 -0.89 -13.42
N LEU A 162 -0.83 -0.26 -13.43
CA LEU A 162 -1.62 -0.06 -14.66
C LEU A 162 -0.89 0.82 -15.67
N LYS A 163 -0.23 1.89 -15.20
CA LYS A 163 0.60 2.75 -16.03
C LYS A 163 1.74 1.95 -16.66
N TYR A 164 2.44 1.14 -15.87
CA TYR A 164 3.52 0.30 -16.38
C TYR A 164 3.03 -0.68 -17.44
N LEU A 165 1.95 -1.41 -17.17
CA LEU A 165 1.34 -2.33 -18.14
C LEU A 165 0.94 -1.63 -19.43
N HIS A 166 0.31 -0.45 -19.33
CA HIS A 166 -0.08 0.36 -20.48
C HIS A 166 1.14 0.77 -21.32
N ASP A 167 2.22 1.21 -20.68
CA ASP A 167 3.46 1.59 -21.37
C ASP A 167 4.12 0.38 -22.07
N GLN A 168 3.94 -0.83 -21.53
CA GLN A 168 4.38 -2.08 -22.18
C GLN A 168 3.43 -2.57 -23.28
N GLY A 169 2.15 -2.15 -23.28
CA GLY A 169 1.07 -2.71 -24.09
C GLY A 169 1.28 -2.69 -25.60
N LYS A 170 2.15 -1.82 -26.13
CA LYS A 170 2.45 -1.82 -27.59
C LYS A 170 3.39 -2.97 -28.00
N ASN A 171 4.31 -3.36 -27.12
CA ASN A 171 5.45 -4.24 -27.46
C ASN A 171 5.49 -5.52 -26.63
N ASN A 172 4.59 -5.69 -25.67
CA ASN A 172 4.58 -6.83 -24.76
C ASN A 172 3.33 -7.69 -24.93
N ALA A 173 3.51 -8.98 -25.18
CA ALA A 173 2.40 -9.90 -25.44
C ALA A 173 1.53 -10.15 -24.20
N PHE A 174 2.13 -10.15 -23.02
CA PHE A 174 1.40 -10.30 -21.76
C PHE A 174 0.53 -9.08 -21.47
N ALA A 175 1.09 -7.87 -21.58
CA ALA A 175 0.33 -6.64 -21.37
C ALA A 175 -0.84 -6.50 -22.36
N LYS A 176 -0.66 -6.89 -23.63
CA LYS A 176 -1.75 -6.94 -24.62
C LYS A 176 -2.89 -7.85 -24.16
N ARG A 177 -2.58 -9.11 -23.84
CA ARG A 177 -3.57 -10.07 -23.35
C ARG A 177 -4.29 -9.60 -22.09
N PHE A 178 -3.57 -8.93 -21.18
CA PHE A 178 -4.15 -8.35 -19.97
C PHE A 178 -5.23 -7.32 -20.30
N PHE A 179 -4.95 -6.35 -21.18
CA PHE A 179 -5.95 -5.34 -21.56
C PHE A 179 -7.07 -5.90 -22.44
N GLU A 180 -6.78 -6.87 -23.30
CA GLU A 180 -7.78 -7.57 -24.10
C GLU A 180 -8.79 -8.30 -23.19
N ALA A 181 -8.30 -9.00 -22.16
CA ALA A 181 -9.16 -9.67 -21.18
C ALA A 181 -10.02 -8.68 -20.38
N LEU A 182 -9.45 -7.54 -19.95
CA LEU A 182 -10.21 -6.48 -19.27
C LEU A 182 -11.33 -5.90 -20.15
N GLN A 183 -11.06 -5.71 -21.45
CA GLN A 183 -12.06 -5.22 -22.39
C GLN A 183 -13.19 -6.24 -22.58
N GLU A 184 -12.86 -7.51 -22.77
CA GLU A 184 -13.84 -8.60 -22.94
C GLU A 184 -14.74 -8.74 -21.70
N GLU A 185 -14.17 -8.65 -20.49
CA GLU A 185 -14.94 -8.69 -19.24
C GLU A 185 -15.88 -7.48 -19.11
N SER A 186 -15.42 -6.29 -19.47
CA SER A 186 -16.25 -5.07 -19.45
C SER A 186 -17.38 -5.11 -20.49
N GLU A 187 -17.11 -5.61 -21.70
CA GLU A 187 -18.10 -5.77 -22.75
C GLU A 187 -19.19 -6.76 -22.32
N LYS A 188 -18.79 -7.88 -21.70
CA LYS A 188 -19.73 -8.86 -21.13
C LYS A 188 -20.57 -8.27 -20.00
N GLU A 189 -19.97 -7.50 -19.09
CA GLU A 189 -20.73 -6.84 -18.01
C GLU A 189 -21.74 -5.82 -18.55
N LEU A 190 -21.39 -5.09 -19.62
CA LEU A 190 -22.29 -4.16 -20.30
C LEU A 190 -23.44 -4.89 -21.02
N GLU A 191 -23.15 -5.99 -21.71
CA GLU A 191 -24.15 -6.83 -22.36
C GLU A 191 -25.12 -7.44 -21.33
N GLU A 192 -24.62 -7.95 -20.21
CA GLU A 192 -25.47 -8.49 -19.13
C GLU A 192 -26.34 -7.41 -18.46
N LYS A 193 -25.86 -6.17 -18.32
CA LYS A 193 -26.63 -5.07 -17.69
C LYS A 193 -27.60 -4.38 -18.63
N TYR A 194 -27.30 -4.30 -19.92
CA TYR A 194 -28.02 -3.45 -20.88
C TYR A 194 -28.45 -4.14 -22.18
N GLY A 195 -28.04 -5.39 -22.41
CA GLY A 195 -28.35 -6.14 -23.64
C GLY A 195 -29.85 -6.27 -23.91
N ASP A 196 -30.66 -6.49 -22.87
CA ASP A 196 -32.13 -6.59 -22.99
C ASP A 196 -32.82 -5.24 -23.24
N LYS A 197 -32.14 -4.10 -23.03
CA LYS A 197 -32.69 -2.74 -23.28
C LYS A 197 -32.32 -2.19 -24.65
N LEU A 198 -31.50 -2.90 -25.42
CA LEU A 198 -31.06 -2.53 -26.77
C LEU A 198 -31.88 -3.21 -27.89
N LEU A 199 -32.85 -4.07 -27.54
CA LEU A 199 -33.87 -4.64 -28.43
C LEU A 199 -35.17 -3.83 -28.38
#